data_AF-A0A0F2PSE6-F1
#
_entry.id   AF-A0A0F2PSE6-F1
#
_cell.length_a   1.000
_cell.length_b   1.000
_cell.length_c   1.000
_cell.angle_alpha   90.00
_cell.angle_beta   90.00
_cell.angle_gamma   90.00
#
_symmetry.space_group_name_H-M   'P 1'
#
loop_
_entity.id
_entity.type
_entity.pdbx_description
1 polymer ?
#
loop_
_entity_poly.entity_id
_entity_poly.type
_entity_poly.pdbx_seq_one_letter_code
_entity_poly.pdbx_strand_id
1 'polypeptide(L)' 'MFRATFEGAAIGILLSDDSGRVFKSNTTFQEMLGYSGEELDRMTVFDFTHAEYIDYERNLYQEVLSGERTFSD' A
#
# COMPACT_ATOMS: atom_id res chain seq x y z
N MET A 1 -2.63 18.29 -10.12
CA MET A 1 -3.20 17.07 -10.73
C MET A 1 -3.13 15.90 -9.76
N PHE A 2 -1.94 15.47 -9.34
CA PHE A 2 -1.74 14.34 -8.41
C PHE A 2 -2.70 14.29 -7.20
N ARG A 3 -2.73 15.35 -6.36
CA ARG A 3 -3.57 15.36 -5.14
C ARG A 3 -5.07 15.17 -5.42
N ALA A 4 -5.59 15.80 -6.46
CA ALA A 4 -7.01 15.70 -6.79
C ALA A 4 -7.38 14.31 -7.29
N THR A 5 -6.52 13.67 -8.08
CA THR A 5 -6.71 12.29 -8.52
C THR A 5 -6.55 11.29 -7.38
N PHE A 6 -5.53 11.49 -6.53
CA PHE A 6 -5.22 10.61 -5.41
C PHE A 6 -6.35 10.61 -4.36
N GLU A 7 -6.79 11.80 -3.91
CA GLU A 7 -7.85 11.93 -2.92
C GLU A 7 -9.26 11.74 -3.50
N GLY A 8 -9.45 12.03 -4.79
CA GLY A 8 -10.74 11.88 -5.46
C GLY A 8 -11.00 10.49 -6.04
N ALA A 9 -10.06 9.54 -5.92
CA ALA A 9 -10.24 8.19 -6.42
C ALA A 9 -11.24 7.42 -5.56
N ALA A 10 -12.19 6.72 -6.21
CA ALA A 10 -13.14 5.83 -5.52
C ALA A 10 -12.54 4.50 -5.08
N ILE A 11 -11.23 4.30 -5.28
CA ILE A 11 -10.47 3.13 -4.85
C ILE A 11 -9.49 3.52 -3.75
N GLY A 12 -9.20 2.59 -2.85
CA GLY A 12 -8.15 2.78 -1.85
C GLY A 12 -6.78 2.80 -2.51
N ILE A 13 -5.99 3.86 -2.27
CA ILE A 13 -4.62 3.99 -2.76
C ILE A 13 -3.71 4.28 -1.57
N LEU A 14 -2.62 3.54 -1.48
CA LEU A 14 -1.50 3.83 -0.59
C LEU A 14 -0.20 3.98 -1.40
N LEU A 15 0.76 4.70 -0.84
CA LEU A 15 2.15 4.72 -1.27
C LEU A 15 3.03 4.22 -0.14
N SER A 16 4.00 3.38 -0.50
CA SER A 16 4.97 2.83 0.44
C SER A 16 6.38 2.83 -0.17
N ASP A 17 7.38 2.78 0.71
CA ASP A 17 8.79 2.69 0.31
C ASP A 17 9.19 1.24 -0.03
N ASP A 18 10.46 1.04 -0.34
CA ASP A 18 11.03 -0.26 -0.72
C ASP A 18 10.96 -1.30 0.42
N SER A 19 10.79 -0.86 1.66
CA SER A 19 10.57 -1.73 2.82
C SER A 19 9.09 -2.07 3.05
N GLY A 20 8.20 -1.48 2.26
CA GLY A 20 6.76 -1.59 2.39
C GLY A 20 6.18 -0.64 3.44
N ARG A 21 6.96 0.28 4.00
CA ARG A 21 6.45 1.26 4.98
C ARG A 21 5.58 2.28 4.27
N VAL A 22 4.35 2.43 4.74
CA VAL A 22 3.41 3.41 4.19
C VAL A 22 3.87 4.82 4.56
N PHE A 23 3.83 5.73 3.58
CA PHE A 23 4.10 7.15 3.81
C PHE A 23 2.99 8.06 3.27
N LYS A 24 1.98 7.47 2.64
CA LYS A 24 0.78 8.18 2.20
C LYS A 24 -0.36 7.21 1.94
N SER A 25 -1.58 7.58 2.30
CA SER A 25 -2.81 6.90 1.93
C SER A 25 -3.90 7.92 1.59
N ASN A 26 -4.79 7.59 0.65
CA ASN A 26 -5.94 8.46 0.36
C ASN A 26 -7.07 8.26 1.37
N THR A 27 -8.01 9.20 1.42
CA THR A 27 -9.17 9.12 2.33
C THR A 27 -9.96 7.82 2.13
N THR A 28 -10.15 7.35 0.89
CA THR A 28 -10.87 6.10 0.64
C THR A 28 -10.19 4.88 1.25
N PHE A 29 -8.85 4.78 1.22
CA PHE A 29 -8.12 3.69 1.84
C PHE A 29 -8.20 3.75 3.37
N GLN A 30 -8.11 4.96 3.94
CA GLN A 30 -8.28 5.21 5.37
C GLN A 30 -9.66 4.76 5.86
N GLU A 31 -10.72 5.18 5.17
CA GLU A 31 -12.10 4.81 5.49
C GLU A 31 -12.34 3.30 5.33
N MET A 32 -11.77 2.69 4.29
CA MET A 32 -11.91 1.26 4.00
C MET A 32 -11.36 0.38 5.13
N LEU A 33 -10.20 0.75 5.71
CA LEU A 33 -9.58 -0.03 6.79
C LEU A 33 -9.93 0.48 8.19
N GLY A 34 -10.51 1.68 8.31
CA GLY A 34 -10.85 2.30 9.59
C GLY A 34 -9.65 2.89 10.35
N TYR A 35 -8.54 3.15 9.66
CA TYR A 35 -7.34 3.78 10.23
C TYR A 35 -7.21 5.23 9.75
N SER A 36 -6.71 6.09 10.62
CA SER A 36 -6.26 7.43 10.24
C SER A 36 -4.99 7.37 9.37
N GLY A 37 -4.73 8.41 8.59
CA GLY A 37 -3.47 8.54 7.86
C GLY A 37 -2.24 8.45 8.76
N GLU A 38 -2.28 9.04 9.97
CA GLU A 38 -1.15 8.98 10.92
C GLU A 38 -0.87 7.57 11.46
N GLU A 39 -1.91 6.76 11.64
CA GLU A 39 -1.75 5.36 12.03
C GLU A 39 -1.14 4.57 10.87
N LEU A 40 -1.68 4.75 9.66
CA LEU A 40 -1.18 4.08 8.47
C LEU A 40 0.28 4.43 8.18
N ASP A 41 0.71 5.68 8.36
CA ASP A 41 2.10 6.11 8.17
C ASP A 41 3.11 5.41 9.11
N ARG A 42 2.62 4.71 10.15
CA ARG A 42 3.44 3.91 11.07
C ARG A 42 3.38 2.42 10.75
N MET A 43 2.58 2.02 9.77
CA MET A 43 2.37 0.65 9.35
C MET A 43 3.13 0.34 8.06
N THR A 44 3.20 -0.95 7.77
CA THR A 44 3.71 -1.53 6.55
C THR A 44 2.58 -2.21 5.79
N VAL A 45 2.74 -2.40 4.48
CA VAL A 45 1.78 -3.16 3.67
C VAL A 45 1.51 -4.57 4.23
N PHE A 46 2.49 -5.14 4.93
CA PHE A 46 2.40 -6.48 5.54
C PHE A 46 1.54 -6.52 6.81
N ASP A 47 1.26 -5.38 7.45
CA ASP A 47 0.40 -5.32 8.65
C ASP A 47 -1.08 -5.56 8.31
N PHE A 48 -1.46 -5.43 7.04
CA PHE A 48 -2.80 -5.72 6.54
C PHE A 48 -2.92 -7.14 5.96
N THR A 49 -1.80 -7.85 5.85
CA THR A 49 -1.72 -9.14 5.17
C THR A 49 -1.89 -10.27 6.17
N HIS A 50 -2.72 -11.23 5.81
CA HIS A 50 -2.93 -12.40 6.64
C HIS A 50 -1.60 -13.15 6.84
N ALA A 51 -1.30 -13.55 8.08
CA ALA A 51 0.05 -13.94 8.52
C ALA A 51 0.71 -15.05 7.66
N GLU A 52 -0.09 -15.98 7.13
CA GLU A 52 0.42 -17.06 6.28
C GLU A 52 0.93 -16.60 4.90
N TYR A 53 0.55 -15.40 4.46
CA TYR A 53 0.94 -14.84 3.16
C TYR A 53 2.03 -13.77 3.26
N ILE A 54 2.47 -13.38 4.47
CA ILE A 54 3.45 -12.29 4.62
C ILE A 54 4.76 -12.60 3.87
N ASP A 55 5.28 -13.82 3.99
CA ASP A 55 6.53 -14.19 3.30
C ASP A 55 6.34 -14.26 1.78
N TYR A 56 5.17 -14.73 1.34
CA TYR A 56 4.82 -14.76 -0.08
C TYR A 56 4.70 -13.35 -0.66
N GLU A 57 3.98 -12.45 0.02
CA GLU A 57 3.82 -11.07 -0.40
C GLU A 57 5.15 -10.32 -0.37
N ARG A 58 6.01 -10.56 0.64
CA ARG A 58 7.35 -9.97 0.70
C ARG A 58 8.16 -10.33 -0.54
N ASN A 59 8.12 -11.59 -0.98
CA ASN A 59 8.81 -12.01 -2.20
C ASN A 59 8.24 -11.32 -3.43
N LEU A 60 6.90 -11.27 -3.58
CA LEU A 60 6.27 -10.57 -4.69
C LEU A 60 6.64 -9.08 -4.72
N TYR A 61 6.68 -8.44 -3.55
CA TYR A 61 7.03 -7.04 -3.40
C TYR A 61 8.47 -6.79 -3.87
N GLN A 62 9.41 -7.68 -3.50
CA GLN A 62 10.79 -7.60 -3.97
C GLN A 62 10.92 -7.85 -5.48
N GLU A 63 10.18 -8.80 -6.05
CA GLU A 63 10.16 -9.05 -7.50
C GLU A 63 9.65 -7.84 -8.29
N VAL A 64 8.68 -7.09 -7.73
CA VAL A 64 8.20 -5.85 -8.34
C VAL A 64 9.28 -4.77 -8.29
N LEU A 65 9.94 -4.59 -7.14
CA LEU A 65 11.01 -3.60 -6.97
C LEU A 65 12.24 -3.91 -7.83
N SER A 66 12.56 -5.19 -8.02
CA SER A 66 13.65 -5.63 -8.91
C SER A 66 13.30 -5.51 -10.40
N GLY A 67 12.02 -5.32 -10.72
CA GLY A 67 11.51 -5.30 -12.10
C GLY A 67 11.36 -6.69 -12.73
N GLU A 68 11.54 -7.76 -11.94
CA GLU A 68 11.30 -9.16 -12.37
C GLU A 68 9.82 -9.46 -12.54
N ARG A 69 8.96 -8.67 -11.89
CA ARG A 69 7.51 -8.72 -12.01
C ARG A 69 6.93 -7.36 -12.32
N THR A 70 6.17 -7.28 -13.41
CA THR A 70 5.27 -6.15 -13.66
C THR A 70 3.94 -6.43 -12.99
N PHE A 71 3.29 -5.41 -12.42
CA PHE A 71 1.85 -5.48 -12.17
C PHE A 71 1.17 -5.68 -13.53
N SER A 72 0.60 -6.87 -13.77
CA SER A 72 -0.22 -7.10 -14.96
C SER A 72 -1.53 -6.36 -14.81
N ASP A 73 -1.96 -5.69 -15.89
CA ASP A 73 -3.30 -5.09 -16.04
C ASP A 73 -4.43 -6.11 -15.84
#